data_AF-A0A370GY49-F1
#
_entry.id   AF-A0A370GY49-F1
#
_cell.length_a   1.000
_cell.length_b   1.000
_cell.length_c   1.000
_cell.angle_alpha   90.00
_cell.angle_beta   90.00
_cell.angle_gamma   90.00
#
_symmetry.space_group_name_H-M   'P 1'
#
loop_
_entity.id
_entity.type
_entity.pdbx_description
1 polymer ?
#
loop_
_entity_poly.entity_id
_entity_poly.type
_entity_poly.pdbx_seq_one_letter_code
_entity_poly.pdbx_strand_id
1 'polypeptide(L)'
;MNSGFVTQAHVVVLCDGCGDRYSETAYDQLCFASANEAIAYIARRGAGVGWVYDGDKVLCDGCVASARCAEHGHRFPEPRRRLLAGKNRSGVCSVCGINDSEIEE
;
A
#
# COMPACT_ATOMS: atom_id res chain seq x y z
N MET A 1 19.96 30.15 -14.27
CA MET A 1 19.54 30.19 -12.85
C MET A 1 18.11 30.69 -12.83
N ASN A 2 17.18 29.91 -12.32
CA ASN A 2 15.81 30.38 -12.10
C ASN A 2 15.81 31.12 -10.76
N SER A 3 15.59 32.44 -10.78
CA SER A 3 15.47 33.26 -9.57
C SER A 3 14.01 33.72 -9.42
N GLY A 4 13.37 33.39 -8.29
CA GLY A 4 11.99 33.79 -7.97
C GLY A 4 11.10 32.62 -7.53
N PHE A 5 9.83 32.91 -7.25
CA PHE A 5 8.80 31.89 -7.02
C PHE A 5 8.39 31.27 -8.35
N VAL A 6 8.51 29.95 -8.48
CA VAL A 6 8.12 29.18 -9.67
C VAL A 6 7.07 28.16 -9.27
N THR A 7 5.96 28.15 -10.01
CA THR A 7 4.98 27.07 -9.97
C THR A 7 5.28 26.11 -11.11
N GLN A 8 5.44 24.83 -10.80
CA GLN A 8 5.67 23.78 -11.78
C GLN A 8 4.68 22.64 -11.56
N ALA A 9 4.16 22.10 -12.67
CA ALA A 9 3.34 20.89 -12.66
C ALA A 9 4.25 19.66 -12.63
N HIS A 10 3.86 18.67 -11.83
CA HIS A 10 4.57 17.41 -11.69
C HIS A 10 3.60 16.24 -11.73
N VAL A 11 4.11 15.07 -12.14
CA VAL A 11 3.38 13.81 -12.08
C VAL A 11 3.70 13.09 -10.79
N VAL A 12 2.70 12.44 -10.21
CA VAL A 12 2.78 11.71 -8.96
C VAL A 12 2.14 10.35 -9.17
N VAL A 13 2.60 9.34 -8.45
CA VAL A 13 2.03 7.99 -8.52
C VAL A 13 1.05 7.82 -7.38
N LEU A 14 -0.18 7.42 -7.72
CA LEU A 14 -1.21 7.07 -6.75
C LEU A 14 -1.57 5.59 -6.91
N CYS A 15 -1.99 4.95 -5.83
CA CYS A 15 -2.58 3.63 -5.87
C CYS A 15 -3.98 3.73 -6.48
N ASP A 16 -4.27 2.93 -7.50
CA ASP A 16 -5.59 2.86 -8.14
C ASP A 16 -6.67 2.30 -7.20
N GLY A 17 -6.29 1.56 -6.15
CA GLY A 17 -7.21 0.98 -5.20
C GLY A 17 -7.65 1.93 -4.07
N CYS A 18 -6.70 2.55 -3.38
CA CYS A 18 -6.96 3.39 -2.20
C CYS A 18 -6.67 4.88 -2.42
N GLY A 19 -6.03 5.27 -3.53
CA GLY A 19 -5.60 6.64 -3.77
C GLY A 19 -4.35 7.06 -2.99
N ASP A 20 -3.74 6.17 -2.21
CA ASP A 20 -2.50 6.45 -1.48
C ASP A 20 -1.41 6.90 -2.44
N ARG A 21 -0.53 7.78 -1.97
CA ARG A 21 0.56 8.32 -2.77
C ARG A 21 1.81 7.49 -2.59
N TYR A 22 2.48 7.17 -3.70
CA TYR A 22 3.75 6.46 -3.67
C TYR A 22 4.80 7.25 -2.89
N SER A 23 5.51 6.54 -2.03
CA SER A 23 6.52 7.07 -1.14
C SER A 23 7.54 5.97 -0.85
N GLU A 24 8.84 6.21 -1.10
CA GLU A 24 9.88 5.24 -0.72
C GLU A 24 10.18 5.27 0.79
N THR A 25 9.92 6.41 1.43
CA THR A 25 10.05 6.61 2.86
C THR A 25 8.82 7.33 3.39
N ALA A 26 8.58 7.32 4.71
CA ALA A 26 7.39 7.96 5.29
C ALA A 26 7.30 9.49 5.05
N TYR A 27 8.36 10.12 4.54
CA TYR A 27 8.47 11.57 4.44
C TYR A 27 8.84 12.09 3.05
N ASP A 28 9.13 11.21 2.09
CA ASP A 28 9.65 11.63 0.79
C ASP A 28 8.58 11.53 -0.30
N GLN A 29 8.21 12.67 -0.87
CA GLN A 29 7.26 12.73 -1.97
C GLN A 29 8.02 12.76 -3.28
N LEU A 30 8.02 11.65 -4.01
CA LEU A 30 8.56 11.63 -5.37
C LEU A 30 7.61 12.35 -6.33
N CYS A 31 8.19 13.25 -7.11
CA CYS A 31 7.55 14.00 -8.19
C CYS A 31 8.33 13.72 -9.48
N PHE A 32 7.61 13.38 -10.55
CA PHE A 32 8.17 13.05 -11.86
C PHE A 32 7.89 14.18 -12.86
N ALA A 33 8.72 14.29 -13.89
CA ALA A 33 8.50 15.24 -14.97
C ALA A 33 7.45 14.75 -15.98
N SER A 34 7.23 13.43 -16.07
CA SER A 34 6.23 12.84 -16.98
C SER A 34 5.65 11.52 -16.46
N ALA A 35 4.51 11.10 -17.01
CA ALA A 35 3.91 9.81 -16.73
C ALA A 35 4.80 8.64 -17.15
N ASN A 36 5.47 8.74 -18.31
CA ASN A 36 6.37 7.70 -18.79
C ASN A 36 7.56 7.49 -17.84
N GLU A 37 8.09 8.57 -17.27
CA GLU A 37 9.14 8.49 -16.26
C GLU A 37 8.64 7.80 -14.98
N ALA A 38 7.44 8.17 -14.50
CA ALA A 38 6.82 7.55 -13.33
C ALA A 38 6.57 6.05 -13.55
N ILE A 39 6.06 5.66 -14.72
CA ILE A 39 5.85 4.26 -15.11
C ILE A 39 7.17 3.50 -15.14
N ALA A 40 8.19 4.04 -15.81
CA ALA A 40 9.50 3.41 -15.89
C ALA A 40 10.15 3.26 -14.51
N TYR A 41 9.91 4.21 -13.61
CA TYR A 41 10.36 4.15 -12.22
C TYR A 41 9.70 3.00 -11.46
N ILE A 42 8.36 2.97 -11.41
CA ILE A 42 7.60 1.95 -10.67
C ILE A 42 7.83 0.56 -11.26
N ALA A 43 7.85 0.41 -12.58
CA ALA A 43 8.12 -0.88 -13.22
C ALA A 43 9.51 -1.46 -12.88
N ARG A 44 10.50 -0.59 -12.60
CA ARG A 44 11.87 -1.02 -12.25
C ARG A 44 12.11 -1.17 -10.75
N ARG A 45 11.52 -0.30 -9.91
CA ARG A 45 11.80 -0.21 -8.46
C ARG A 45 10.62 -0.53 -7.56
N GLY A 46 9.38 -0.43 -8.04
CA GLY A 46 8.16 -0.56 -7.22
C GLY A 46 8.12 -1.85 -6.41
N ALA A 47 8.57 -2.96 -7.01
CA ALA A 47 8.61 -4.27 -6.34
C ALA A 47 9.44 -4.28 -5.05
N GLY A 48 10.47 -3.43 -4.94
CA GLY A 48 11.31 -3.33 -3.73
C GLY A 48 10.60 -2.67 -2.54
N VAL A 49 9.53 -1.92 -2.78
CA VAL A 49 8.75 -1.18 -1.77
C VAL A 49 7.32 -1.72 -1.67
N GLY A 50 7.03 -2.87 -2.30
CA GLY A 50 5.71 -3.50 -2.26
C GLY A 50 4.67 -2.90 -3.20
N TRP A 51 5.06 -2.01 -4.11
CA TRP A 51 4.17 -1.45 -5.13
C TRP A 51 4.30 -2.21 -6.45
N VAL A 52 3.17 -2.43 -7.12
CA VAL A 52 3.12 -3.21 -8.36
C VAL A 52 2.49 -2.38 -9.46
N TYR A 53 3.08 -2.42 -10.65
CA TYR A 53 2.47 -1.93 -11.88
C TYR A 53 2.31 -3.10 -12.85
N ASP A 54 1.08 -3.35 -13.30
CA ASP A 54 0.75 -4.50 -14.17
C ASP A 54 0.68 -4.15 -15.67
N GLY A 55 0.96 -2.89 -16.03
CA GLY A 55 0.81 -2.37 -17.39
C GLY A 55 -0.41 -1.47 -17.59
N ASP A 56 -1.34 -1.48 -16.64
CA ASP A 56 -2.51 -0.60 -16.61
C ASP A 56 -2.61 0.13 -15.27
N LYS A 57 -2.57 -0.60 -14.16
CA LYS A 57 -2.81 -0.10 -12.81
C LYS A 57 -1.58 -0.18 -11.93
N VAL A 58 -1.51 0.76 -11.00
CA VAL A 58 -0.56 0.78 -9.89
C VAL A 58 -1.26 0.44 -8.59
N LEU A 59 -0.79 -0.59 -7.89
CA LEU A 59 -1.34 -1.00 -6.60
C LEU A 59 -0.26 -0.96 -5.50
N CYS A 60 -0.63 -0.45 -4.33
CA CYS A 60 0.19 -0.56 -3.12
C CYS A 60 0.11 -1.98 -2.53
N ASP A 61 1.05 -2.28 -1.64
CA ASP A 61 1.14 -3.56 -0.95
C ASP A 61 -0.14 -3.89 -0.17
N GLY A 62 -0.75 -2.90 0.48
CA GLY A 62 -2.03 -3.04 1.18
C GLY A 62 -3.16 -3.47 0.26
N CYS A 63 -3.33 -2.82 -0.90
CA CYS A 63 -4.36 -3.20 -1.87
C CYS A 63 -4.10 -4.59 -2.47
N VAL A 64 -2.85 -4.93 -2.78
CA VAL A 64 -2.47 -6.26 -3.26
C VAL A 64 -2.78 -7.32 -2.19
N ALA A 65 -2.44 -7.05 -0.93
CA ALA A 65 -2.68 -7.97 0.18
C ALA A 65 -4.18 -8.15 0.46
N SER A 66 -4.97 -7.08 0.39
CA SER A 66 -6.42 -7.12 0.56
C SER A 66 -7.10 -7.91 -0.56
N ALA A 67 -6.73 -7.67 -1.83
CA ALA A 67 -7.24 -8.45 -2.96
C ALA A 67 -6.93 -9.95 -2.80
N ARG A 68 -5.70 -10.28 -2.39
CA ARG A 68 -5.31 -11.67 -2.10
C ARG A 68 -6.16 -12.29 -0.98
N CYS A 69 -6.45 -11.54 0.09
CA CYS A 69 -7.30 -12.04 1.18
C CYS A 69 -8.76 -12.21 0.76
N ALA A 70 -9.28 -11.34 -0.11
CA ALA A 70 -10.63 -11.51 -0.66
C ALA A 70 -10.76 -12.81 -1.48
N GLU A 71 -9.71 -13.18 -2.22
CA GLU A 71 -9.70 -14.41 -3.04
C GLU A 71 -9.39 -15.69 -2.23
N HIS A 72 -8.48 -15.61 -1.26
CA HIS A 72 -7.92 -16.80 -0.58
C HIS A 72 -8.33 -16.92 0.89
N GLY A 73 -9.12 -15.97 1.40
CA GLY A 73 -9.47 -15.85 2.80
C GLY A 73 -8.40 -15.20 3.66
N HIS A 74 -8.83 -14.65 4.80
CA HIS A 74 -7.95 -14.03 5.78
C HIS A 74 -7.25 -15.06 6.66
N ARG A 75 -6.05 -14.74 7.14
CA ARG A 75 -5.25 -15.60 8.03
C ARG A 75 -4.95 -14.91 9.34
N PHE A 76 -5.64 -15.35 10.40
CA PHE A 76 -5.47 -14.84 11.75
C PHE A 76 -4.59 -15.79 12.59
N PRO A 77 -3.62 -15.27 13.35
CA PRO A 77 -2.83 -16.10 14.25
C PRO A 77 -3.73 -16.68 15.35
N GLU A 78 -3.60 -17.98 15.64
CA GLU A 78 -4.37 -18.59 16.72
C GLU A 78 -4.09 -17.88 18.05
N PRO A 79 -5.13 -17.68 18.90
CA PRO A 79 -4.93 -17.13 20.22
C PRO A 79 -4.04 -18.08 21.02
N ARG A 80 -2.77 -17.69 21.23
CA ARG A 80 -1.88 -18.41 22.14
C ARG A 80 -2.60 -18.54 23.47
N ARG A 81 -2.93 -19.77 23.87
CA ARG A 81 -3.52 -20.13 25.17
C ARG A 81 -2.59 -19.69 26.31
N ARG A 82 -2.55 -18.40 26.63
CA ARG A 82 -2.00 -17.91 27.88
C ARG A 82 -3.16 -17.87 28.87
N LEU A 83 -3.06 -18.77 29.83
CA LEU A 83 -3.78 -18.77 31.09
C LEU A 83 -3.71 -17.37 31.69
N LEU A 84 -4.75 -16.54 31.49
CA LEU A 84 -5.14 -15.37 32.30
C LEU A 84 -6.21 -14.57 31.54
N ALA A 85 -7.45 -14.75 32.00
CA ALA A 85 -8.58 -13.81 32.01
C ALA A 85 -8.72 -12.78 30.86
N GLY A 86 -9.78 -12.97 30.07
CA GLY A 86 -10.73 -11.90 29.74
C GLY A 86 -10.21 -10.70 28.96
N LYS A 87 -10.13 -10.84 27.64
CA LYS A 87 -10.47 -9.77 26.67
C LYS A 87 -10.46 -10.38 25.27
N ASN A 88 -11.53 -10.17 24.50
CA ASN A 88 -11.54 -10.40 23.06
C ASN A 88 -10.29 -9.75 22.46
N ARG A 89 -9.30 -10.57 22.09
CA ARG A 89 -8.16 -10.08 21.33
C ARG A 89 -8.49 -10.34 19.89
N SER A 90 -9.13 -9.35 19.29
CA SER A 90 -9.38 -9.29 17.88
C SER A 90 -8.06 -9.54 17.14
N GLY A 91 -8.02 -10.61 16.34
CA GLY A 91 -6.85 -10.99 15.57
C GLY A 91 -6.63 -10.02 14.42
N VAL A 92 -5.37 -9.70 14.12
CA VAL A 92 -5.04 -8.96 12.90
C VAL A 92 -4.63 -9.96 11.82
N CYS A 93 -5.16 -9.80 10.61
CA CYS A 93 -4.80 -10.63 9.47
C CYS A 93 -3.30 -10.48 9.19
N SER A 94 -2.57 -11.59 9.21
CA SER A 94 -1.13 -11.62 8.98
C SER A 94 -0.70 -11.23 7.56
N VAL A 95 -1.65 -11.06 6.64
CA VAL A 95 -1.41 -10.72 5.24
C VAL A 95 -1.80 -9.26 4.95
N CYS A 96 -3.06 -8.88 5.16
CA CYS A 96 -3.55 -7.53 4.83
C CYS A 96 -3.69 -6.58 6.03
N GLY A 97 -3.46 -7.04 7.26
CA GLY A 97 -3.55 -6.18 8.43
C GLY A 97 -4.97 -5.80 8.88
N ILE A 98 -6.03 -6.28 8.21
CA ILE A 98 -7.41 -6.04 8.67
C ILE A 98 -7.68 -6.76 9.98
N ASN A 99 -8.51 -6.17 10.83
CA ASN A 99 -8.95 -6.79 12.07
C ASN A 99 -10.07 -7.83 11.81
N ASP A 100 -10.10 -8.94 12.55
CA ASP A 100 -11.17 -9.92 12.45
C ASP A 100 -12.56 -9.34 12.73
N SER A 101 -12.66 -8.30 13.56
CA SER A 101 -13.92 -7.61 13.85
C SER A 101 -14.38 -6.67 12.73
N GLU A 102 -13.53 -6.39 11.75
CA GLU A 102 -13.83 -5.50 10.60
C GLU A 102 -14.24 -6.29 9.34
N ILE A 103 -14.25 -7.62 9.41
CA ILE A 103 -14.80 -8.46 8.34
C ILE A 103 -16.31 -8.52 8.53
N GLU A 104 -17.06 -7.73 7.74
CA GLU A 104 -18.52 -7.88 7.65
C GLU A 104 -18.85 -9.22 6.97
N GLU A 105 -19.82 -9.95 7.54
CA GLU A 105 -20.25 -11.30 7.18
C GLU A 105 -20.97 -11.37 5.81
#